data_AF-A0A8T4J4P8-F1
#
_entry.id   AF-A0A8T4J4P8-F1
#
_cell.length_a   1.000
_cell.length_b   1.000
_cell.length_c   1.000
_cell.angle_alpha   90.00
_cell.angle_beta   90.00
_cell.angle_gamma   90.00
#
_symmetry.space_group_name_H-M   'P 1'
#
loop_
_entity.id
_entity.type
_entity.pdbx_description
1 polymer ?
#
loop_
_entity_poly.entity_id
_entity_poly.type
_entity_poly.pdbx_seq_one_letter_code
_entity_poly.pdbx_strand_id
1 'polypeptide(L)'
;MFRQEIIERYENAFGKKFFNTCFKPIKRSIRVNTLKITPGQLAIRLRKQRFVLKKGFPQNSYVIERERKMLGGTLEYLLGYFYVQELTSLIPPQWLKPEEKDKVLDMCAAPGGKTTHL
;
A
#
# COMPACT_ATOMS: atom_id res chain seq x y z
N MET A 1 -4.93 24.32 8.19
CA MET A 1 -5.48 24.88 6.92
C MET A 1 -4.33 25.04 5.94
N PHE A 2 -4.50 24.72 4.65
CA PHE A 2 -3.42 24.89 3.65
C PHE A 2 -3.13 26.37 3.41
N ARG A 3 -1.87 26.73 3.09
CA ARG A 3 -1.49 28.10 2.70
C ARG A 3 -2.14 28.44 1.34
N GLN A 4 -2.59 29.68 1.15
CA GLN A 4 -3.24 30.11 -0.10
C GLN A 4 -2.38 29.86 -1.35
N GLU A 5 -1.08 30.14 -1.28
CA GLU A 5 -0.13 29.89 -2.38
C GLU A 5 -0.12 28.41 -2.83
N ILE A 6 -0.28 27.47 -1.90
CA ILE A 6 -0.37 26.04 -2.21
C ILE A 6 -1.71 25.75 -2.88
N ILE A 7 -2.80 26.36 -2.41
CA ILE A 7 -4.12 26.20 -3.00
C ILE A 7 -4.10 26.63 -4.46
N GLU A 8 -3.65 27.86 -4.74
CA GLU A 8 -3.60 28.40 -6.10
C GLU A 8 -2.73 27.55 -7.03
N ARG A 9 -1.54 27.13 -6.58
CA ARG A 9 -0.63 26.30 -7.39
C ARG A 9 -1.27 24.98 -7.82
N TYR A 10 -1.88 24.26 -6.88
CA TYR A 10 -2.47 22.94 -7.18
C TYR A 10 -3.85 23.05 -7.85
N GLU A 11 -4.62 24.10 -7.59
CA GLU A 11 -5.85 24.38 -8.34
C GLU A 11 -5.55 24.68 -9.81
N ASN A 12 -4.49 25.45 -10.09
CA ASN A 12 -4.07 25.74 -11.47
C ASN A 12 -3.57 24.47 -12.20
N ALA A 13 -2.85 23.59 -11.51
CA ALA A 13 -2.29 22.38 -12.12
C ALA A 13 -3.31 21.23 -12.28
N PHE A 14 -4.23 21.06 -11.33
CA PHE A 14 -5.07 19.86 -11.23
C PHE A 14 -6.58 20.16 -11.08
N GLY A 15 -6.96 21.43 -11.03
CA GLY A 15 -8.33 21.88 -10.83
C GLY A 15 -8.82 21.75 -9.39
N LYS A 16 -9.93 22.44 -9.08
CA LYS A 16 -10.56 22.48 -7.74
C LYS A 16 -10.91 21.10 -7.16
N LYS A 17 -11.11 20.09 -8.02
CA LYS A 17 -11.46 18.72 -7.62
C LYS A 17 -10.32 18.02 -6.85
N PHE A 18 -9.07 18.44 -7.05
CA PHE A 18 -7.90 17.89 -6.36
C PHE A 18 -8.01 18.07 -4.84
N PHE A 19 -8.27 19.30 -4.38
CA PHE A 19 -8.39 19.61 -2.95
C PHE A 19 -9.52 18.84 -2.28
N ASN A 20 -10.68 18.77 -2.93
CA ASN A 20 -11.81 17.96 -2.43
C ASN A 20 -11.47 16.47 -2.27
N THR A 21 -10.43 15.99 -2.96
CA THR A 21 -9.96 14.60 -2.83
C THR A 21 -8.95 14.45 -1.70
N CYS A 22 -8.11 15.46 -1.44
CA CYS A 22 -7.15 15.45 -0.33
C CYS A 22 -7.81 15.35 1.04
N PHE A 23 -9.06 15.81 1.18
CA PHE A 23 -9.82 15.70 2.42
C PHE A 23 -10.56 14.37 2.59
N LYS A 24 -10.50 13.47 1.60
CA LYS A 24 -11.11 12.15 1.72
C LYS A 24 -10.23 11.22 2.56
N PRO A 25 -10.82 10.36 3.40
CA PRO A 25 -10.05 9.37 4.15
C PRO A 25 -9.26 8.45 3.23
N ILE A 26 -8.00 8.21 3.59
CA ILE A 26 -7.14 7.26 2.86
C ILE A 26 -7.64 5.84 3.13
N LYS A 27 -7.83 5.08 2.06
CA LYS A 27 -8.15 3.65 2.17
C LYS A 27 -6.89 2.87 2.52
N ARG A 28 -6.93 2.14 3.64
CA ARG A 28 -5.82 1.26 4.04
C ARG A 28 -5.68 0.12 3.03
N SER A 29 -4.44 -0.20 2.70
CA SER A 29 -4.10 -1.31 1.82
C SER A 29 -2.90 -2.09 2.37
N ILE A 30 -2.79 -3.33 1.92
CA ILE A 30 -1.73 -4.25 2.29
C ILE A 30 -1.09 -4.87 1.06
N ARG A 31 0.22 -5.10 1.13
CA ARG A 31 1.00 -5.90 0.18
C ARG A 31 1.25 -7.27 0.75
N VAL A 32 0.97 -8.31 -0.02
CA VAL A 32 1.27 -9.70 0.36
C VAL A 32 2.77 -9.95 0.20
N ASN A 33 3.38 -10.59 1.20
CA ASN A 33 4.74 -11.10 1.07
C ASN A 33 4.70 -12.50 0.44
N THR A 34 4.87 -12.54 -0.89
CA THR A 34 4.79 -13.77 -1.69
C THR A 34 5.92 -14.76 -1.40
N LEU A 35 6.98 -14.33 -0.72
CA LEU A 35 8.04 -15.23 -0.23
C LEU A 35 7.57 -16.12 0.92
N LYS A 36 6.50 -15.72 1.63
CA LYS A 36 6.01 -16.42 2.83
C LYS A 36 4.61 -17.00 2.69
N ILE A 37 3.75 -16.38 1.88
CA ILE A 37 2.34 -16.80 1.75
C ILE A 37 1.77 -16.39 0.39
N THR A 38 0.82 -17.17 -0.12
CA THR A 38 0.07 -16.77 -1.32
C THR A 38 -1.04 -15.77 -0.97
N PRO A 39 -1.44 -14.86 -1.91
CA PRO A 39 -2.54 -13.93 -1.66
C PRO A 39 -3.85 -14.62 -1.24
N GLY A 40 -4.16 -15.77 -1.85
CA GLY A 40 -5.35 -16.56 -1.52
C GLY A 40 -5.34 -17.07 -0.08
N GLN A 41 -4.22 -17.66 0.36
CA GLN A 41 -4.07 -18.15 1.74
C GLN A 41 -4.17 -17.02 2.77
N LEU A 42 -3.55 -15.87 2.50
CA LEU A 42 -3.66 -14.69 3.37
C LEU A 42 -5.11 -14.20 3.46
N ALA A 43 -5.80 -14.11 2.32
CA ALA A 43 -7.18 -13.65 2.27
C ALA A 43 -8.12 -14.54 3.09
N ILE A 44 -7.93 -15.87 3.04
CA ILE A 44 -8.70 -16.82 3.86
C ILE A 44 -8.47 -16.56 5.35
N ARG A 45 -7.21 -16.40 5.77
CA ARG A 45 -6.84 -16.14 7.17
C ARG A 45 -7.45 -14.85 7.70
N LEU A 46 -7.31 -13.75 6.97
CA LEU A 46 -7.85 -12.44 7.37
C LEU A 46 -9.39 -12.44 7.35
N ARG A 47 -10.05 -13.10 6.39
CA ARG A 47 -11.52 -13.22 6.38
C ARG A 47 -12.05 -14.02 7.57
N LYS A 48 -11.35 -15.06 8.03
CA LYS A 48 -11.70 -15.78 9.27
C LYS A 48 -11.69 -14.85 10.49
N GLN A 49 -10.82 -13.84 10.48
CA GLN A 49 -10.77 -12.78 11.49
C GLN A 49 -11.76 -11.62 11.23
N ARG A 50 -12.69 -11.78 10.29
CA ARG A 50 -13.75 -10.82 9.92
C ARG A 50 -13.26 -9.53 9.27
N PHE A 51 -12.10 -9.56 8.61
CA PHE A 51 -11.69 -8.48 7.72
C PHE A 51 -12.43 -8.58 6.38
N VAL A 52 -12.81 -7.43 5.82
CA VAL A 52 -13.36 -7.34 4.45
C VAL A 52 -12.27 -6.84 3.52
N LEU A 53 -11.89 -7.70 2.57
CA LEU A 53 -10.79 -7.46 1.63
C LEU A 53 -11.33 -7.33 0.21
N LYS A 54 -10.93 -6.26 -0.46
CA LYS A 54 -11.08 -6.09 -1.91
C LYS A 54 -9.72 -6.26 -2.57
N LYS A 55 -9.65 -6.99 -3.69
CA LYS A 55 -8.40 -7.11 -4.45
C LYS A 55 -7.91 -5.71 -4.86
N GLY A 56 -6.66 -5.41 -4.54
CA GLY A 56 -5.99 -4.19 -4.97
C GLY A 56 -5.37 -4.35 -6.36
N PHE A 57 -4.77 -3.26 -6.83
CA PHE A 57 -3.86 -3.27 -7.96
C PHE A 57 -2.51 -2.81 -7.43
N PRO A 58 -1.43 -3.56 -7.63
CA PRO A 58 -1.25 -4.77 -8.46
C PRO A 58 -1.64 -6.12 -7.79
N GLN A 59 -1.52 -7.26 -8.51
CA GLN A 59 -2.10 -8.60 -8.19
C GLN A 59 -1.76 -9.21 -6.81
N ASN A 60 -0.79 -8.65 -6.06
CA ASN A 60 -0.38 -9.10 -4.72
C ASN A 60 -0.76 -8.10 -3.63
N SER A 61 -1.91 -7.45 -3.75
CA SER A 61 -2.36 -6.45 -2.79
C SER A 61 -3.86 -6.54 -2.48
N TYR A 62 -4.25 -6.03 -1.31
CA TYR A 62 -5.64 -5.90 -0.91
C TYR A 62 -5.92 -4.51 -0.35
N VAL A 63 -7.10 -3.96 -0.66
CA VAL A 63 -7.69 -2.83 0.06
C VAL A 63 -8.53 -3.38 1.19
N ILE A 64 -8.37 -2.78 2.38
CA ILE A 64 -9.13 -3.12 3.57
C ILE A 64 -10.38 -2.24 3.59
N GLU A 65 -11.53 -2.80 3.25
CA GLU A 65 -12.79 -2.04 3.22
C GLU A 65 -13.41 -1.92 4.62
N ARG A 66 -13.19 -2.92 5.46
CA ARG A 66 -13.63 -2.90 6.86
C ARG A 66 -12.60 -3.57 7.76
N GLU A 67 -12.18 -2.81 8.76
CA GLU A 67 -11.26 -3.24 9.80
C GLU A 67 -12.06 -3.52 11.08
N ARG A 68 -11.98 -4.74 11.61
CA ARG A 68 -12.61 -5.13 12.89
C ARG A 68 -11.61 -5.10 14.05
N LYS A 69 -10.31 -5.25 13.74
CA LYS A 69 -9.17 -5.24 14.66
C LYS A 69 -8.00 -4.56 13.97
N MET A 70 -7.08 -3.99 14.74
CA MET A 70 -5.90 -3.34 14.18
C MET A 70 -5.04 -4.32 13.37
N LEU A 71 -4.79 -4.02 12.08
CA LEU A 71 -3.97 -4.87 11.18
C LEU A 71 -2.60 -5.19 11.77
N GLY A 72 -1.94 -4.19 12.36
CA GLY A 72 -0.62 -4.35 12.98
C GLY A 72 -0.60 -5.25 14.22
N GLY A 73 -1.77 -5.56 14.79
CA GLY A 73 -1.91 -6.49 15.92
C GLY A 73 -2.26 -7.92 15.50
N THR A 74 -2.32 -8.22 14.21
CA THR A 74 -2.61 -9.58 13.71
C THR A 74 -1.36 -10.45 13.74
N LEU A 75 -1.53 -11.75 13.97
CA LEU A 75 -0.43 -12.71 13.90
C LEU A 75 0.20 -12.73 12.50
N GLU A 76 -0.61 -12.59 11.46
CA GLU A 76 -0.16 -12.51 10.07
C GLU A 76 0.77 -11.31 9.82
N TYR A 77 0.50 -10.17 10.46
CA TYR A 77 1.41 -9.03 10.41
C TYR A 77 2.74 -9.33 11.12
N LEU A 78 2.68 -9.89 12.33
CA LEU A 78 3.88 -10.24 13.11
C LEU A 78 4.75 -11.30 12.42
N LEU A 79 4.14 -12.26 11.72
CA LEU A 79 4.84 -13.27 10.92
C LEU A 79 5.43 -12.69 9.61
N GLY A 80 5.11 -11.43 9.28
CA GLY A 80 5.55 -10.75 8.07
C GLY A 80 4.89 -11.28 6.80
N TYR A 81 3.66 -11.80 6.90
CA TYR A 81 2.88 -12.29 5.76
C TYR A 81 2.38 -11.16 4.86
N PHE A 82 2.25 -9.95 5.40
CA PHE A 82 1.91 -8.77 4.63
C PHE A 82 2.53 -7.52 5.25
N TYR A 83 2.60 -6.45 4.46
CA TYR A 83 3.01 -5.11 4.86
C TYR A 83 1.85 -4.15 4.66
N VAL A 84 1.62 -3.24 5.61
CA VAL A 84 0.67 -2.14 5.43
C VAL A 84 1.34 -1.08 4.58
N GLN A 85 0.84 -0.85 3.37
CA GLN A 85 1.45 0.01 2.38
C GLN A 85 0.40 0.50 1.38
N GLU A 86 0.50 1.76 0.93
CA GLU A 86 -0.39 2.30 -0.10
C GLU A 86 -0.21 1.58 -1.44
N LEU A 87 -1.31 1.34 -2.16
CA LEU A 87 -1.30 0.71 -3.48
C LEU A 87 -0.37 1.42 -4.49
N THR A 88 -0.35 2.75 -4.46
CA THR A 88 0.51 3.57 -5.33
C THR A 88 2.00 3.28 -5.11
N SER A 89 2.40 2.96 -3.87
CA SER A 89 3.77 2.60 -3.54
C SER A 89 4.21 1.23 -4.06
N LEU A 90 3.28 0.42 -4.57
CA LEU A 90 3.56 -0.89 -5.17
C LEU A 90 3.95 -0.79 -6.64
N ILE A 91 3.62 0.33 -7.30
CA ILE A 91 3.84 0.53 -8.73
C ILE A 91 5.34 0.66 -9.06
N PRO A 92 6.14 1.48 -8.36
CA PRO A 92 7.53 1.71 -8.77
C PRO A 92 8.40 0.44 -8.82
N PRO A 93 8.39 -0.46 -7.81
CA PRO A 93 9.19 -1.69 -7.88
C PRO A 93 8.75 -2.62 -9.04
N GLN A 94 7.44 -2.66 -9.33
CA GLN A 94 6.91 -3.44 -10.44
C GLN A 94 7.25 -2.86 -11.80
N TRP A 95 7.42 -1.54 -11.88
CA TRP A 95 7.86 -0.88 -13.09
C TRP A 95 9.38 -1.01 -13.30
N LEU A 96 10.15 -0.99 -12.21
CA LEU A 96 11.60 -1.18 -12.23
C LEU A 96 11.99 -2.58 -12.74
N LYS A 97 11.19 -3.61 -12.40
CA LYS A 97 11.38 -5.00 -12.84
C LYS A 97 12.82 -5.51 -12.66
N PRO A 98 13.37 -5.47 -11.43
CA PRO A 98 14.70 -6.01 -11.20
C PRO A 98 14.75 -7.52 -11.49
N GLU A 99 15.88 -7.98 -12.02
CA GLU A 99 16.18 -9.40 -12.23
C GLU A 99 17.12 -9.93 -11.14
N GLU A 100 17.24 -11.25 -10.99
CA GLU A 100 17.98 -11.90 -9.88
C GLU A 100 19.45 -11.47 -9.75
N LYS A 101 20.07 -11.01 -10.84
CA LYS A 101 21.48 -10.62 -10.88
C LYS A 101 21.69 -9.10 -10.78
N ASP A 102 20.62 -8.32 -10.73
CA ASP A 102 20.70 -6.88 -10.65
C ASP A 102 21.18 -6.41 -9.28
N LYS A 103 21.96 -5.33 -9.30
CA LYS A 103 22.30 -4.58 -8.08
C LYS A 103 21.44 -3.33 -8.03
N VAL A 104 20.51 -3.29 -7.09
CA VAL A 104 19.56 -2.17 -6.95
C VAL A 104 19.96 -1.27 -5.78
N LEU A 105 19.98 0.05 -6.03
CA LEU A 105 20.22 1.08 -5.02
C LEU A 105 18.93 1.85 -4.73
N ASP A 106 18.45 1.80 -3.49
CA ASP A 106 17.30 2.59 -3.02
C ASP A 106 17.80 3.79 -2.18
N MET A 107 18.01 4.93 -2.84
CA MET A 107 18.63 6.13 -2.23
C MET A 107 17.78 6.79 -1.14
N CYS A 108 16.46 6.60 -1.18
CA CYS A 108 15.50 7.20 -0.25
C CYS A 108 14.64 6.12 0.41
N ALA A 109 15.29 5.05 0.87
CA ALA A 109 14.63 3.81 1.26
C ALA A 109 13.62 3.96 2.40
N ALA A 110 13.83 4.88 3.35
CA ALA A 110 13.03 4.99 4.57
C ALA A 110 11.51 5.07 4.26
N PRO A 111 10.66 4.28 4.92
CA PRO A 111 10.94 3.32 6.01
C PRO A 111 11.32 1.88 5.56
N GLY A 112 11.59 1.64 4.28
CA GLY A 112 12.07 0.35 3.72
C GLY A 112 10.99 -0.47 2.99
N GLY A 113 9.75 0.03 2.95
CA GLY A 113 8.63 -0.72 2.38
C GLY A 113 8.79 -1.03 0.89
N LYS A 114 9.43 -0.16 0.11
CA LYS A 114 9.70 -0.40 -1.32
C LYS A 114 10.90 -1.33 -1.52
N THR A 115 11.95 -1.15 -0.72
CA THR A 115 13.13 -2.00 -0.71
C THR A 115 12.78 -3.47 -0.49
N THR A 116 11.87 -3.76 0.45
CA THR A 116 11.38 -5.14 0.69
C THR A 116 10.49 -5.72 -0.43
N HIS A 117 10.17 -4.94 -1.46
CA HIS A 117 9.43 -5.39 -2.65
C HIS A 117 10.35 -5.85 -3.77
N LEU A 118 11.61 -5.37 -3.75
CA LEU A 118 12.66 -5.75 -4.68
C LEU A 118 13.22 -7.12 -4.25
#